data_AF-A0A661B9J5-F1
#
_entry.id   AF-A0A661B9J5-F1
#
_cell.length_a   1.000
_cell.length_b   1.000
_cell.length_c   1.000
_cell.angle_alpha   90.00
_cell.angle_beta   90.00
_cell.angle_gamma   90.00
#
_symmetry.space_group_name_H-M   'P 1'
#
loop_
_entity.id
_entity.type
_entity.pdbx_description
1 polymer ?
#
loop_
_entity_poly.entity_id
_entity_poly.type
_entity_poly.pdbx_seq_one_letter_code
_entity_poly.pdbx_strand_id
1 'polypeptide(L)'
;MLGAIQIILFGTLVILILFRIDYNNISKMKYFGERRLEQFLNTADKIIVQKNVTELSVMGYRSRLLIDQATDYGEIIAVIRYILGALLSIVEYNEDEKRIRTHSELAIAAIHQLNQRKLDYCKRWRLSCPMVVQELNEEYIRNARRKVLLRLNKKLENNS
;
A
#
# COMPACT_ATOMS: atom_id res chain seq x y z
N MET A 1 -33.04 9.73 -37.68
CA MET A 1 -31.75 9.07 -37.39
C MET A 1 -30.70 10.01 -36.78
N LEU A 2 -30.49 11.22 -37.30
CA LEU A 2 -29.50 12.18 -36.77
C LEU A 2 -29.65 12.51 -35.27
N GLY A 3 -30.89 12.70 -34.78
CA GLY A 3 -31.13 12.98 -33.35
C GLY A 3 -30.75 11.83 -32.41
N ALA A 4 -30.97 10.57 -32.84
CA ALA A 4 -30.57 9.40 -32.06
C ALA A 4 -29.04 9.29 -31.95
N ILE A 5 -28.32 9.59 -33.04
CA ILE A 5 -26.85 9.61 -33.06
C ILE A 5 -26.32 10.71 -32.12
N GLN A 6 -26.91 11.90 -32.13
CA GLN A 6 -26.51 13.00 -31.23
C GLN A 6 -26.71 12.66 -29.75
N ILE A 7 -27.84 12.01 -29.40
CA ILE A 7 -28.11 11.56 -28.03
C ILE A 7 -27.08 10.52 -27.59
N ILE A 8 -26.75 9.55 -28.46
CA ILE A 8 -25.74 8.53 -28.18
C ILE A 8 -24.37 9.18 -27.96
N LEU A 9 -23.94 10.07 -28.87
CA LEU A 9 -22.65 10.76 -28.77
C LEU A 9 -22.53 11.58 -27.49
N PHE A 10 -23.59 12.32 -27.12
CA PHE A 10 -23.61 13.08 -25.87
C PHE A 10 -23.53 12.16 -24.64
N GLY A 11 -24.31 11.07 -24.63
CA GLY A 11 -24.27 10.07 -23.57
C GLY A 11 -22.88 9.44 -23.41
N THR A 12 -22.25 9.05 -24.51
CA THR A 12 -20.88 8.52 -24.50
C THR A 12 -19.88 9.56 -23.97
N LEU A 13 -19.99 10.82 -24.38
CA LEU A 13 -19.10 11.89 -23.91
C LEU A 13 -19.20 12.07 -22.39
N VAL A 14 -20.41 12.11 -21.84
CA VAL A 14 -20.64 12.22 -20.39
C VAL A 14 -20.02 11.04 -19.65
N ILE A 15 -20.21 9.81 -20.16
CA ILE A 15 -19.63 8.60 -19.58
C ILE A 15 -18.09 8.68 -19.58
N LEU A 16 -17.47 9.09 -20.69
CA LEU A 16 -16.01 9.23 -20.80
C LEU A 16 -15.45 10.29 -19.82
N ILE A 17 -16.17 11.40 -19.64
CA ILE A 17 -15.78 12.45 -18.68
C ILE A 17 -15.82 11.91 -17.25
N LEU A 18 -16.90 11.23 -16.86
CA LEU A 18 -17.02 10.64 -15.52
C LEU A 18 -15.95 9.58 -15.27
N PHE A 19 -15.68 8.73 -16.26
CA PHE A 19 -14.61 7.73 -16.20
C PHE A 19 -13.25 8.39 -15.96
N ARG A 20 -12.95 9.46 -16.70
CA ARG A 20 -11.70 10.22 -16.57
C ARG A 20 -11.55 10.88 -15.19
N ILE A 21 -12.63 11.44 -14.65
CA ILE A 21 -12.63 12.06 -13.32
C ILE A 21 -12.30 11.02 -12.25
N ASP A 22 -12.97 9.87 -12.27
CA ASP A 22 -12.73 8.81 -11.30
C ASP A 22 -11.30 8.26 -11.40
N TYR A 23 -10.81 8.02 -12.63
CA TYR A 23 -9.45 7.57 -12.86
C TYR A 23 -8.40 8.56 -12.32
N ASN A 24 -8.60 9.86 -12.55
CA ASN A 24 -7.71 10.90 -12.03
C ASN A 24 -7.70 10.93 -10.50
N ASN A 25 -8.86 10.75 -9.86
CA ASN A 25 -8.96 10.67 -8.40
C ASN A 25 -8.20 9.46 -7.84
N ILE A 26 -8.30 8.30 -8.49
CA ILE A 26 -7.51 7.12 -8.11
C ILE A 26 -6.02 7.38 -8.29
N SER A 27 -5.61 8.00 -9.40
CA SER A 27 -4.19 8.31 -9.64
C SER A 27 -3.63 9.24 -8.56
N LYS A 28 -4.39 10.27 -8.16
CA LYS A 28 -4.01 11.16 -7.05
C LYS A 28 -3.90 10.41 -5.72
N MET A 29 -4.84 9.52 -5.42
CA MET A 29 -4.80 8.70 -4.20
C MET A 29 -3.65 7.70 -4.21
N LYS A 30 -3.30 7.14 -5.37
CA LYS A 30 -2.15 6.27 -5.53
C LYS A 30 -0.86 7.02 -5.18
N TYR A 31 -0.66 8.19 -5.77
CA TYR A 31 0.49 9.04 -5.49
C TYR A 31 0.56 9.44 -4.00
N PHE A 32 -0.59 9.78 -3.40
CA PHE A 32 -0.66 10.07 -1.97
C PHE A 32 -0.27 8.87 -1.09
N GLY A 33 -0.77 7.68 -1.41
CA GLY A 33 -0.42 6.44 -0.71
C GLY A 33 1.06 6.10 -0.81
N GLU A 34 1.64 6.19 -2.01
CA GLU A 34 3.07 5.97 -2.25
C GLU A 34 3.92 6.95 -1.43
N ARG A 35 3.57 8.23 -1.41
CA ARG A 35 4.28 9.24 -0.62
C ARG A 35 4.19 8.97 0.89
N ARG A 36 3.06 8.49 1.41
CA ARG A 36 2.92 8.15 2.84
C ARG A 36 3.72 6.90 3.19
N LEU A 37 3.73 5.89 2.32
CA LEU A 37 4.55 4.71 2.48
C LEU A 37 6.05 5.07 2.48
N GLU A 38 6.48 5.91 1.56
CA GLU A 38 7.85 6.39 1.49
C GLU A 38 8.24 7.19 2.74
N GLN A 39 7.37 8.05 3.26
CA GLN A 39 7.59 8.75 4.54
C GLN A 39 7.79 7.77 5.70
N PHE A 40 6.98 6.72 5.79
CA PHE A 40 7.14 5.69 6.80
C PHE A 40 8.50 4.97 6.67
N LEU A 41 8.86 4.54 5.46
CA LEU A 41 10.14 3.86 5.20
C LEU A 41 11.34 4.77 5.51
N ASN A 42 11.28 6.04 5.14
CA ASN A 42 12.34 7.00 5.44
C ASN A 42 12.48 7.24 6.96
N THR A 43 11.39 7.26 7.72
CA THR A 43 11.46 7.34 9.19
C THR A 43 12.04 6.04 9.77
N ALA A 44 11.66 4.88 9.24
CA ALA A 44 12.26 3.60 9.63
C ALA A 44 13.77 3.58 9.41
N ASP A 45 14.23 4.01 8.24
CA ASP A 45 15.66 4.05 7.89
C ASP A 45 16.43 5.00 8.81
N LYS A 46 15.86 6.17 9.16
CA LYS A 46 16.49 7.10 10.11
C LYS A 46 16.68 6.47 11.49
N ILE A 47 15.67 5.77 12.00
CA ILE A 47 15.74 5.08 13.29
C ILE A 47 16.81 3.99 13.26
N ILE A 48 16.87 3.20 12.19
CA ILE A 48 17.86 2.14 12.01
C ILE A 48 19.28 2.71 12.01
N VAL A 49 19.51 3.79 11.26
CA VAL A 49 20.83 4.46 11.17
C VAL A 49 21.26 5.03 12.52
N GLN A 50 20.35 5.64 13.28
CA GLN A 50 20.66 6.21 14.59
C GLN A 50 21.14 5.17 15.61
N LYS A 51 20.65 3.94 15.52
CA LYS A 51 21.03 2.86 16.45
C LYS A 51 22.40 2.24 16.14
N ASN A 52 22.93 2.43 14.93
CA ASN A 52 24.30 2.05 14.52
C ASN A 52 24.67 0.57 14.78
N VAL A 53 23.70 -0.34 14.65
CA VAL A 53 23.89 -1.80 14.79
C VAL A 53 23.81 -2.47 13.43
N THR A 54 24.82 -3.27 13.06
CA THR A 54 24.91 -3.95 11.76
C THR A 54 23.73 -4.88 11.46
N GLU A 55 23.16 -5.52 12.48
CA GLU A 55 21.96 -6.37 12.30
C GLU A 55 20.73 -5.55 11.88
N LEU A 56 20.65 -4.27 12.26
CA LEU A 56 19.54 -3.40 11.93
C LEU A 56 19.61 -2.88 10.48
N SER A 57 20.81 -2.74 9.91
CA SER A 57 20.94 -2.39 8.49
C SER A 57 20.44 -3.51 7.58
N VAL A 58 20.69 -4.77 7.96
CA VAL A 58 20.11 -5.96 7.31
C VAL A 58 18.57 -5.95 7.43
N MET A 59 18.04 -5.55 8.58
CA MET A 59 16.60 -5.40 8.77
C MET A 59 16.00 -4.31 7.87
N GLY A 60 16.66 -3.16 7.71
CA GLY A 60 16.23 -2.09 6.79
C GLY A 60 16.18 -2.57 5.34
N TYR A 61 17.22 -3.27 4.89
CA TYR A 61 17.26 -3.88 3.56
C TYR A 61 16.13 -4.91 3.36
N ARG A 62 15.93 -5.83 4.32
CA ARG A 62 14.84 -6.82 4.28
C ARG A 62 13.46 -6.16 4.27
N SER A 63 13.29 -5.05 4.98
CA SER A 63 12.03 -4.29 5.03
C SER A 63 11.65 -3.76 3.65
N ARG A 64 12.61 -3.24 2.89
CA ARG A 64 12.38 -2.81 1.49
C ARG A 64 12.05 -3.99 0.58
N LEU A 65 12.80 -5.10 0.69
CA LEU A 65 12.49 -6.31 -0.06
C LEU A 65 11.08 -6.84 0.22
N LEU A 66 10.59 -6.77 1.46
CA LEU A 66 9.24 -7.18 1.82
C LEU A 66 8.18 -6.33 1.12
N ILE A 67 8.38 -5.01 1.06
CA ILE A 67 7.51 -4.11 0.31
C ILE A 67 7.53 -4.45 -1.18
N ASP A 68 8.71 -4.70 -1.75
CA ASP A 68 8.84 -5.09 -3.17
C ASP A 68 8.19 -6.44 -3.49
N GLN A 69 8.05 -7.34 -2.50
CA GLN A 69 7.36 -8.62 -2.66
C GLN A 69 5.85 -8.54 -2.44
N ALA A 70 5.33 -7.43 -1.89
CA ALA A 70 3.90 -7.27 -1.68
C ALA A 70 3.17 -7.01 -3.01
N THR A 71 2.18 -7.84 -3.32
CA THR A 71 1.45 -7.83 -4.59
C THR A 71 0.04 -7.25 -4.50
N ASP A 72 -0.51 -7.16 -3.29
CA ASP A 72 -1.82 -6.53 -3.03
C ASP A 72 -1.75 -5.54 -1.86
N TYR A 73 -2.82 -4.76 -1.67
CA TYR A 73 -2.87 -3.74 -0.63
C TYR A 73 -2.87 -4.29 0.80
N GLY A 74 -3.42 -5.48 1.03
CA GLY A 74 -3.41 -6.09 2.36
C GLY A 74 -2.03 -6.65 2.72
N GLU A 75 -1.27 -7.12 1.74
CA GLU A 75 0.13 -7.48 1.88
C GLU A 75 1.01 -6.28 2.22
N ILE A 76 0.80 -5.13 1.56
CA ILE A 76 1.50 -3.88 1.90
C ILE A 76 1.22 -3.50 3.36
N ILE A 77 -0.05 -3.52 3.79
CA ILE A 77 -0.43 -3.22 5.18
C ILE A 77 0.22 -4.20 6.17
N ALA A 78 0.22 -5.49 5.83
CA ALA A 78 0.84 -6.53 6.64
C ALA A 78 2.35 -6.30 6.82
N VAL A 79 3.04 -5.87 5.76
CA VAL A 79 4.47 -5.54 5.81
C VAL A 79 4.71 -4.29 6.65
N ILE A 80 3.92 -3.22 6.48
CA ILE A 80 4.03 -2.01 7.33
C ILE A 80 3.92 -2.38 8.82
N ARG A 81 2.92 -3.19 9.18
CA ARG A 81 2.73 -3.64 10.57
C ARG A 81 3.88 -4.51 11.08
N TYR A 82 4.44 -5.35 10.21
CA TYR A 82 5.61 -6.17 10.55
C TYR A 82 6.85 -5.31 10.83
N ILE A 83 7.14 -4.35 9.94
CA ILE A 83 8.26 -3.41 10.11
C ILE A 83 8.07 -2.58 11.38
N LEU A 84 6.86 -2.03 11.59
CA LEU A 84 6.54 -1.27 12.79
C LEU A 84 6.78 -2.12 14.06
N GLY A 85 6.25 -3.34 14.12
CA GLY A 85 6.43 -4.22 15.27
C GLY A 85 7.90 -4.51 15.57
N ALA A 86 8.71 -4.71 14.53
CA ALA A 86 10.15 -4.91 14.69
C ALA A 86 10.86 -3.63 15.18
N LEU A 87 10.55 -2.46 14.61
CA LEU A 87 11.14 -1.18 15.06
C LEU A 87 10.76 -0.83 16.51
N LEU A 88 9.51 -1.09 16.90
CA LEU A 88 9.04 -0.86 18.27
C LEU A 88 9.77 -1.73 19.30
N SER A 89 10.36 -2.85 18.90
CA SER A 89 11.19 -3.67 19.80
C SER A 89 12.60 -3.10 20.02
N ILE A 90 13.02 -2.13 19.20
CA ILE A 90 14.37 -1.55 19.20
C ILE A 90 14.36 -0.09 19.70
N VAL A 91 13.24 0.60 19.47
CA VAL A 91 13.06 1.99 19.90
C VAL A 91 12.65 1.97 21.38
N GLU A 92 13.38 2.72 22.21
CA GLU A 92 12.96 2.97 23.59
C GLU A 92 11.81 3.97 23.59
N TYR A 93 10.86 3.87 24.53
CA TYR A 93 9.67 4.74 24.61
C TYR A 93 10.02 6.23 24.59
N ASN A 94 10.01 6.84 23.39
CA ASN A 94 10.51 8.19 23.15
C ASN A 94 9.76 8.88 21.99
N GLU A 95 10.28 10.02 21.52
CA GLU A 95 9.69 10.77 20.39
C GLU A 95 9.71 9.99 19.07
N ASP A 96 10.72 9.14 18.85
CA ASP A 96 10.85 8.32 17.64
C ASP A 96 9.75 7.25 17.57
N GLU A 97 9.37 6.67 18.72
CA GLU A 97 8.24 5.74 18.80
C GLU A 97 6.95 6.40 18.32
N LYS A 98 6.63 7.59 18.86
CA LYS A 98 5.43 8.33 18.45
C LYS A 98 5.47 8.63 16.96
N ARG A 99 6.63 9.09 16.47
CA ARG A 99 6.83 9.46 15.07
C ARG A 99 6.64 8.27 14.13
N ILE A 100 7.24 7.11 14.42
CA ILE A 100 7.10 5.92 13.57
C ILE A 100 5.68 5.36 13.59
N ARG A 101 5.01 5.36 14.76
CA ARG A 101 3.60 4.97 14.87
C ARG A 101 2.72 5.87 14.02
N THR A 102 2.82 7.19 14.16
CA THR A 102 2.03 8.14 13.36
C THR A 102 2.27 7.96 11.86
N HIS A 103 3.52 7.82 11.41
CA HIS A 103 3.77 7.60 9.98
C HIS A 103 3.24 6.24 9.49
N SER A 104 3.32 5.20 10.30
CA SER A 104 2.75 3.89 9.96
C SER A 104 1.23 3.93 9.84
N GLU A 105 0.54 4.60 10.77
CA GLU A 105 -0.92 4.75 10.77
C GLU A 105 -1.38 5.56 9.55
N LEU A 106 -0.68 6.65 9.24
CA LEU A 106 -0.95 7.46 8.04
C LEU A 106 -0.74 6.67 6.75
N ALA A 107 0.30 5.84 6.67
CA ALA A 107 0.54 4.97 5.53
C ALA A 107 -0.55 3.91 5.38
N ILE A 108 -0.90 3.21 6.47
CA ILE A 108 -1.97 2.20 6.48
C ILE A 108 -3.31 2.83 6.07
N ALA A 109 -3.68 3.97 6.65
CA ALA A 109 -4.91 4.68 6.32
C ALA A 109 -4.95 5.08 4.83
N ALA A 110 -3.83 5.58 4.28
CA ALA A 110 -3.75 5.95 2.87
C ALA A 110 -3.92 4.73 1.94
N ILE A 111 -3.33 3.58 2.29
CA ILE A 111 -3.49 2.33 1.53
C ILE A 111 -4.93 1.80 1.62
N HIS A 112 -5.57 1.85 2.80
CA HIS A 112 -6.98 1.50 2.95
C HIS A 112 -7.88 2.37 2.07
N GLN A 113 -7.69 3.70 2.12
CA GLN A 113 -8.46 4.63 1.29
C GLN A 113 -8.26 4.37 -0.21
N LEU A 114 -7.02 4.09 -0.63
CA LEU A 114 -6.73 3.72 -2.02
C LEU A 114 -7.42 2.42 -2.43
N ASN A 115 -7.39 1.39 -1.59
CA ASN A 115 -8.08 0.12 -1.83
C ASN A 115 -9.59 0.33 -1.97
N GLN A 116 -10.20 1.11 -1.08
CA GLN A 116 -11.63 1.43 -1.12
C GLN A 116 -12.01 2.24 -2.37
N ARG A 117 -11.24 3.28 -2.70
CA ARG A 117 -11.50 4.09 -3.91
C ARG A 117 -11.36 3.27 -5.18
N LYS A 118 -10.39 2.35 -5.23
CA LYS A 118 -10.31 1.41 -6.35
C LYS A 118 -11.49 0.44 -6.34
N LEU A 119 -11.89 -0.15 -5.22
CA LEU A 119 -13.10 -1.00 -5.15
C LEU A 119 -14.32 -0.29 -5.75
N ASP A 120 -14.57 0.95 -5.33
CA ASP A 120 -15.72 1.73 -5.77
C ASP A 120 -15.68 1.98 -7.28
N TYR A 121 -14.51 2.35 -7.80
CA TYR A 121 -14.29 2.52 -9.23
C TYR A 121 -14.52 1.22 -10.01
N CYS A 122 -13.95 0.11 -9.55
CA CYS A 122 -14.08 -1.19 -10.21
C CYS A 122 -15.55 -1.65 -10.22
N LYS A 123 -16.28 -1.45 -9.11
CA LYS A 123 -17.71 -1.74 -9.01
C LYS A 123 -18.53 -0.86 -9.95
N ARG A 124 -18.29 0.46 -9.95
CA ARG A 124 -18.99 1.43 -10.80
C ARG A 124 -18.84 1.11 -12.28
N TRP A 125 -17.63 0.74 -12.69
CA TRP A 125 -17.28 0.52 -14.09
C TRP A 125 -17.25 -0.95 -14.50
N ARG A 126 -17.62 -1.87 -13.60
CA ARG A 126 -17.62 -3.33 -13.79
C ARG A 126 -16.26 -3.85 -14.31
N LEU A 127 -15.17 -3.31 -13.76
CA LEU A 127 -13.80 -3.67 -14.14
C LEU A 127 -13.24 -4.76 -13.22
N SER A 128 -12.35 -5.58 -13.77
CA SER A 128 -11.53 -6.51 -12.98
C SER A 128 -10.41 -5.75 -12.27
N CYS A 129 -10.20 -6.06 -10.98
CA CYS A 129 -9.25 -5.34 -10.13
C CYS A 129 -8.39 -6.30 -9.30
N PRO A 130 -7.30 -6.82 -9.87
CA PRO A 130 -6.54 -7.94 -9.30
C PRO A 130 -5.75 -7.59 -8.02
N MET A 131 -5.41 -6.32 -7.79
CA MET A 131 -4.67 -5.88 -6.58
C MET A 131 -5.59 -5.46 -5.42
N VAL A 132 -6.90 -5.46 -5.65
CA VAL A 132 -7.89 -4.86 -4.76
C VAL A 132 -8.55 -5.95 -3.93
N VAL A 133 -8.56 -5.77 -2.62
CA VAL A 133 -9.12 -6.73 -1.67
C VAL A 133 -10.49 -6.23 -1.22
N GLN A 134 -11.53 -7.07 -1.31
CA GLN A 134 -12.90 -6.69 -0.95
C GLN A 134 -13.04 -6.31 0.52
N GLU A 135 -12.39 -7.07 1.41
CA GLU A 135 -12.39 -6.83 2.85
C GLU A 135 -10.96 -6.92 3.40
N LEU A 136 -10.43 -5.78 3.86
CA LEU A 136 -9.18 -5.71 4.59
C LEU A 136 -9.45 -5.93 6.08
N ASN A 137 -9.77 -7.16 6.45
CA ASN A 137 -9.95 -7.55 7.84
C ASN A 137 -8.63 -8.06 8.48
N GLU A 138 -8.61 -8.17 9.80
CA GLU A 138 -7.41 -8.59 10.56
C GLU A 138 -6.95 -10.02 10.22
N GLU A 139 -7.87 -10.90 9.85
CA GLU A 139 -7.53 -12.26 9.44
C GLU A 139 -6.82 -12.29 8.08
N TYR A 140 -7.33 -11.51 7.11
CA TYR A 140 -6.71 -11.33 5.80
C TYR A 140 -5.30 -10.79 5.95
N ILE A 141 -5.11 -9.73 6.75
CA ILE A 141 -3.81 -9.12 6.97
C ILE A 141 -2.82 -10.11 7.61
N ARG A 142 -3.26 -10.95 8.57
CA ARG A 142 -2.42 -12.01 9.15
C ARG A 142 -2.01 -13.06 8.13
N ASN A 143 -2.93 -13.48 7.25
CA ASN A 143 -2.63 -14.45 6.20
C ASN A 143 -1.73 -13.85 5.10
N ALA A 144 -1.96 -12.59 4.74
CA ALA A 144 -1.14 -11.82 3.81
C ALA A 144 0.30 -11.72 4.31
N ARG A 145 0.51 -11.45 5.61
CA ARG A 145 1.84 -11.49 6.23
C ARG A 145 2.56 -12.81 5.98
N ARG A 146 1.89 -13.95 6.21
CA ARG A 146 2.48 -15.28 6.00
C ARG A 146 2.90 -15.49 4.54
N LYS A 147 2.05 -15.09 3.58
CA LYS A 147 2.34 -15.22 2.15
C LYS A 147 3.57 -14.42 1.72
N VAL A 148 3.68 -13.16 2.17
CA VAL A 148 4.83 -12.30 1.81
C VAL A 148 6.13 -12.86 2.39
N LEU A 149 6.12 -13.29 3.66
CA LEU A 149 7.30 -13.87 4.30
C LEU A 149 7.76 -15.16 3.60
N LEU A 150 6.83 -16.04 3.22
CA LEU A 150 7.15 -17.25 2.46
C LEU A 150 7.78 -16.93 1.10
N ARG A 151 7.31 -15.90 0.40
CA ARG A 151 7.89 -15.47 -0.88
C ARG A 151 9.28 -14.89 -0.71
N LEU A 152 9.50 -14.10 0.34
CA LEU A 152 10.82 -13.58 0.66
C LEU A 152 11.83 -14.72 0.91
N ASN A 153 11.46 -15.71 1.74
CA ASN A 153 12.35 -16.82 2.05
C ASN A 153 12.74 -17.62 0.80
N LYS A 154 11.76 -17.95 -0.06
CA LYS A 154 12.04 -18.60 -1.35
C LYS A 154 12.97 -17.77 -2.23
N LYS A 155 12.79 -16.44 -2.26
CA LYS A 155 13.66 -15.55 -3.04
C LYS A 155 15.08 -15.52 -2.50
N LEU A 156 15.25 -15.56 -1.18
CA LEU A 156 16.58 -15.60 -0.56
C LEU A 156 17.27 -16.94 -0.82
N GLU A 157 16.56 -18.06 -0.68
CA GLU A 157 17.08 -19.41 -0.97
C GLU A 157 17.56 -19.53 -2.43
N ASN A 158 16.83 -18.97 -3.40
CA ASN A 158 17.21 -19.04 -4.81
C ASN A 158 18.39 -18.12 -5.20
N ASN A 159 18.78 -17.19 -4.34
CA ASN A 159 19.92 -16.28 -4.56
C ASN A 159 21.12 -16.61 -3.65
N SER A 160 21.03 -17.70 -2.88
CA SER A 160 22.11 -18.24 -2.02
C SER A 160 22.92 -19.27 -2.79
#